data_AF-A0A1Q7E3Z0-F1
#
_entry.id   AF-A0A1Q7E3Z0-F1
#
_cell.length_a   1.000
_cell.length_b   1.000
_cell.length_c   1.000
_cell.angle_alpha   90.00
_cell.angle_beta   90.00
_cell.angle_gamma   90.00
#
_symmetry.space_group_name_H-M   'P 1'
#
loop_
_entity.id
_entity.type
_entity.pdbx_description
1 polymer ?
#
loop_
_entity_poly.entity_id
_entity_poly.type
_entity_poly.pdbx_seq_one_letter_code
_entity_poly.pdbx_strand_id
1 'polypeptide(L)'
;MPSRLNHPVLLPPDEADLEDEAMLPAAAAPAPPTAVRDGTAPKLRWYTYVASGLAGAVLVTAIYGLLGSRSGSFGIQAGSGTAPGGVPVSDTALLDRRADTLALAISAFNMRAGMYDSRRMPCSGLARGLTQVEDAWLGYNIARKDLLAGTDRARDARDKRLYADVRGVEVKFERASCARP
;
A
#
# COMPACT_ATOMS: atom_id res chain seq x y z
N MET A 1 0.17 -46.64 48.31
CA MET A 1 1.53 -47.08 47.92
C MET A 1 1.45 -47.66 46.50
N PRO A 2 2.40 -47.39 45.59
CA PRO A 2 3.62 -46.60 45.73
C PRO A 2 3.63 -45.29 44.90
N SER A 3 4.42 -44.36 45.43
CA SER A 3 4.84 -43.10 44.83
C SER A 3 5.97 -43.32 43.83
N ARG A 4 6.02 -42.51 42.76
CA ARG A 4 7.29 -42.10 42.10
C ARG A 4 7.20 -40.67 41.59
N LEU A 5 7.91 -39.77 42.26
CA LEU A 5 8.36 -38.47 41.77
C LEU A 5 9.53 -38.69 40.80
N ASN A 6 9.57 -37.96 39.67
CA ASN A 6 10.73 -37.14 39.26
C ASN A 6 10.56 -36.47 37.87
N HIS A 7 10.53 -35.14 37.92
CA HIS A 7 11.04 -34.09 37.01
C HIS A 7 10.58 -33.93 35.53
N PRO A 8 10.39 -32.67 35.09
CA PRO A 8 10.13 -32.30 33.70
C PRO A 8 11.44 -32.14 32.91
N VAL A 9 11.52 -32.73 31.72
CA VAL A 9 12.62 -32.52 30.77
C VAL A 9 12.11 -31.62 29.64
N LEU A 10 12.65 -30.40 29.63
CA LEU A 10 12.69 -29.50 28.47
C LEU A 10 13.72 -30.07 27.47
N LEU A 11 13.33 -30.19 26.20
CA LEU A 11 14.28 -30.35 25.08
C LEU A 11 13.92 -29.35 23.98
N PRO A 12 14.81 -28.40 23.65
CA PRO A 12 14.77 -27.66 22.39
C PRO A 12 15.38 -28.51 21.25
N PRO A 13 14.87 -28.46 20.01
CA PRO A 13 15.64 -28.86 18.85
C PRO A 13 16.50 -27.71 18.35
N ASP A 14 17.80 -27.97 18.36
CA ASP A 14 18.92 -27.18 17.83
C ASP A 14 18.83 -26.95 16.31
N GLU A 15 19.17 -25.71 15.92
CA GLU A 15 20.18 -25.35 14.91
C GLU A 15 20.23 -26.17 13.60
N ALA A 16 19.71 -25.58 12.53
CA ALA A 16 20.14 -25.90 11.16
C ALA A 16 20.41 -24.61 10.40
N ASP A 17 21.69 -24.48 10.03
CA ASP A 17 22.24 -23.74 8.91
C ASP A 17 22.18 -22.21 8.98
N LEU A 18 23.32 -21.60 9.32
CA LEU A 18 24.09 -20.72 8.42
C LEU A 18 25.39 -20.29 9.13
N GLU A 19 26.31 -21.24 9.29
CA GLU A 19 27.72 -20.94 9.41
C GLU A 19 28.33 -21.05 8.01
N ASP A 20 28.74 -19.93 7.42
CA ASP A 20 29.92 -19.91 6.57
C ASP A 20 30.79 -18.74 7.04
N GLU A 21 32.08 -19.05 7.21
CA GLU A 21 33.20 -18.17 7.55
C GLU A 21 33.34 -17.71 9.02
N ALA A 22 33.96 -18.55 9.85
CA ALA A 22 35.42 -18.44 10.05
C ALA A 22 35.93 -19.39 11.16
N MET A 23 36.65 -20.42 10.71
CA MET A 23 37.54 -21.32 11.43
C MET A 23 38.24 -20.70 12.68
N LEU A 24 38.00 -21.27 13.87
CA LEU A 24 38.84 -21.17 15.07
C LEU A 24 39.98 -22.23 15.00
N PRO A 25 41.14 -22.18 15.74
CA PRO A 25 41.13 -21.99 17.20
C PRO A 25 42.39 -21.47 17.96
N ALA A 26 42.13 -21.09 19.22
CA ALA A 26 42.90 -21.31 20.46
C ALA A 26 44.37 -20.84 20.65
N ALA A 27 44.61 -20.00 21.67
CA ALA A 27 45.50 -20.28 22.83
C ALA A 27 45.69 -19.07 23.77
N ALA A 28 45.88 -19.38 25.06
CA ALA A 28 46.51 -18.58 26.15
C ALA A 28 45.65 -17.59 26.98
N ALA A 29 45.60 -17.83 28.29
CA ALA A 29 45.17 -16.89 29.34
C ALA A 29 46.32 -15.88 29.66
N PRO A 30 46.08 -14.65 30.21
CA PRO A 30 45.68 -14.46 31.62
C PRO A 30 44.81 -13.21 32.00
N ALA A 31 44.09 -13.31 33.14
CA ALA A 31 43.70 -12.27 34.13
C ALA A 31 42.66 -11.13 33.83
N PRO A 32 41.88 -10.67 34.86
CA PRO A 32 40.77 -9.67 34.81
C PRO A 32 41.32 -8.21 34.96
N PRO A 33 40.57 -7.08 34.87
CA PRO A 33 39.16 -6.80 35.21
C PRO A 33 38.41 -5.95 34.14
N THR A 34 37.08 -5.87 34.15
CA THR A 34 36.38 -4.67 34.66
C THR A 34 34.89 -4.94 34.61
N ALA A 35 34.24 -4.84 35.77
CA ALA A 35 32.81 -4.65 35.82
C ALA A 35 32.49 -3.30 35.19
N VAL A 36 31.73 -3.30 34.10
CA VAL A 36 30.93 -2.14 33.70
C VAL A 36 29.47 -2.59 33.72
N ARG A 37 28.88 -2.50 34.92
CA ARG A 37 27.43 -2.43 35.09
C ARG A 37 27.01 -1.04 34.64
N ASP A 38 26.75 -0.86 33.36
CA ASP A 38 26.04 0.32 32.90
C ASP A 38 24.54 0.02 32.85
N GLY A 39 23.92 0.28 34.00
CA GLY A 39 22.48 0.46 34.10
C GLY A 39 22.07 1.66 33.27
N THR A 40 21.63 1.42 32.04
CA THR A 40 21.02 2.45 31.20
C THR A 40 19.52 2.51 31.46
N ALA A 41 19.12 3.69 31.95
CA ALA A 41 17.83 4.03 32.51
C ALA A 41 16.64 3.83 31.54
N PRO A 42 15.41 3.64 32.08
CA PRO A 42 14.18 3.44 31.30
C PRO A 42 13.71 4.66 30.47
N LYS A 43 14.50 5.74 30.40
CA LYS A 43 14.15 7.00 29.72
C LYS A 43 14.54 7.06 28.25
N LEU A 44 15.04 5.98 27.64
CA LEU A 44 15.42 5.99 26.21
C LEU A 44 14.26 5.66 25.25
N ARG A 45 13.12 5.17 25.77
CA ARG A 45 11.96 4.79 24.93
C ARG A 45 11.13 5.98 24.44
N TRP A 46 11.05 7.09 25.18
CA TRP A 46 10.23 8.23 24.73
C TRP A 46 10.88 8.96 23.54
N TYR A 47 12.21 9.01 23.52
CA TYR A 47 12.96 9.69 22.47
C TYR A 47 12.81 8.99 21.10
N THR A 48 12.70 7.66 21.09
CA THR A 48 12.46 6.89 19.85
C THR A 48 11.06 7.10 19.29
N TYR A 49 10.04 7.32 20.14
CA TYR A 49 8.68 7.66 19.68
C TYR A 49 8.62 9.06 19.08
N VAL A 50 9.29 10.05 19.68
CA VAL A 50 9.34 11.43 19.15
C VAL A 50 10.10 11.46 17.83
N ALA A 51 11.24 10.77 17.73
CA ALA A 51 12.00 10.66 16.49
C ALA A 51 11.22 9.93 15.38
N SER A 52 10.48 8.86 15.72
CA SER A 52 9.64 8.13 14.75
C SER A 52 8.44 8.95 14.28
N GLY A 53 7.83 9.75 15.19
CA GLY A 53 6.73 10.65 14.83
C GLY A 53 7.15 11.73 13.84
N LEU A 54 8.34 12.33 14.05
CA LEU A 54 8.89 13.30 13.11
C LEU A 54 9.27 12.67 11.77
N ALA A 55 9.89 11.48 11.77
CA ALA A 55 10.20 10.75 10.55
C ALA A 55 8.93 10.39 9.75
N GLY A 56 7.87 9.95 10.44
CA GLY A 56 6.56 9.68 9.84
C GLY A 56 5.91 10.94 9.25
N ALA A 57 5.94 12.07 9.96
CA ALA A 57 5.39 13.34 9.48
C ALA A 57 6.15 13.88 8.26
N VAL A 58 7.49 13.77 8.24
CA VAL A 58 8.33 14.14 7.10
C VAL A 58 8.04 13.22 5.91
N LEU A 59 7.90 11.91 6.13
CA LEU A 59 7.58 10.95 5.06
C LEU A 59 6.20 11.23 4.46
N VAL A 60 5.17 11.45 5.29
CA VAL A 60 3.81 11.77 4.82
C VAL A 60 3.81 13.09 4.05
N THR A 61 4.49 14.12 4.55
CA THR A 61 4.61 15.41 3.87
C THR A 61 5.37 15.28 2.55
N ALA A 62 6.43 14.46 2.50
CA ALA A 62 7.18 14.18 1.28
C ALA A 62 6.34 13.41 0.26
N ILE A 63 5.54 12.43 0.67
CA ILE A 63 4.63 11.69 -0.22
C ILE A 63 3.49 12.59 -0.73
N TYR A 64 2.92 13.42 0.15
CA TYR A 64 1.88 14.38 -0.23
C TYR A 64 2.43 15.46 -1.18
N GLY A 65 3.66 15.92 -0.94
CA GLY A 65 4.41 16.76 -1.86
C GLY A 65 4.78 16.04 -3.15
N LEU A 66 5.06 14.74 -3.15
CA LEU A 66 5.37 14.01 -4.38
C LEU A 66 4.12 13.78 -5.26
N LEU A 67 2.94 13.62 -4.64
CA LEU A 67 1.66 13.54 -5.35
C LEU A 67 1.10 14.92 -5.73
N GLY A 68 1.40 15.97 -4.96
CA GLY A 68 0.95 17.35 -5.22
C GLY A 68 1.92 18.20 -6.06
N SER A 69 3.23 18.01 -5.94
CA SER A 69 4.29 18.83 -6.53
C SER A 69 4.75 18.37 -7.92
N ARG A 70 3.94 17.58 -8.65
CA ARG A 70 4.00 17.67 -10.12
C ARG A 70 3.57 19.06 -10.62
N SER A 71 3.05 19.90 -9.74
CA SER A 71 2.74 21.30 -9.97
C SER A 71 3.61 22.18 -9.07
N GLY A 72 4.89 22.37 -9.45
CA GLY A 72 5.75 23.43 -8.89
C GLY A 72 6.82 22.98 -7.91
N SER A 73 7.98 22.61 -8.43
CA SER A 73 9.25 22.80 -7.73
C SER A 73 10.13 23.69 -8.62
N PHE A 74 9.90 25.00 -8.51
CA PHE A 74 10.77 26.01 -9.10
C PHE A 74 11.81 26.43 -8.06
N GLY A 75 13.08 26.29 -8.44
CA GLY A 75 14.27 26.69 -7.70
C GLY A 75 14.92 25.51 -6.99
N ILE A 76 16.16 25.09 -7.24
CA ILE A 76 17.33 25.81 -7.74
C ILE A 76 18.18 24.79 -8.52
N GLN A 77 18.30 24.95 -9.84
CA GLN A 77 19.48 24.48 -10.55
C GLN A 77 19.75 25.41 -11.74
N ALA A 78 20.57 26.42 -11.48
CA ALA A 78 21.37 27.06 -12.52
C ALA A 78 22.30 25.99 -13.09
N GLY A 79 21.93 25.46 -14.25
CA GLY A 79 22.68 24.44 -14.99
C GLY A 79 22.01 24.26 -16.33
N SER A 80 22.52 24.96 -17.34
CA SER A 80 22.14 24.84 -18.74
C SER A 80 21.96 23.39 -19.14
N GLY A 81 20.71 23.01 -19.38
CA GLY A 81 20.31 21.68 -19.79
C GLY A 81 18.87 21.72 -20.21
N THR A 82 18.62 22.28 -21.40
CA THR A 82 17.35 22.09 -22.12
C THR A 82 17.10 20.59 -22.22
N ALA A 83 16.28 20.04 -21.32
CA ALA A 83 15.65 18.75 -21.52
C ALA A 83 14.31 19.00 -22.22
N PRO A 84 14.21 18.73 -23.54
CA PRO A 84 12.93 18.80 -24.22
C PRO A 84 12.15 17.50 -23.94
N GLY A 85 10.84 17.61 -23.73
CA GLY A 85 9.95 16.47 -23.98
C GLY A 85 9.19 15.90 -22.77
N GLY A 86 8.69 16.74 -21.87
CA GLY A 86 7.41 16.41 -21.25
C GLY A 86 6.33 16.65 -22.30
N VAL A 87 5.93 15.63 -23.06
CA VAL A 87 4.78 15.76 -23.98
C VAL A 87 3.59 16.18 -23.14
N PRO A 88 2.91 17.31 -23.43
CA PRO A 88 1.70 17.67 -22.71
C PRO A 88 0.71 16.53 -22.91
N VAL A 89 0.39 15.82 -21.82
CA VAL A 89 -0.68 14.82 -21.85
C VAL A 89 -1.95 15.59 -22.18
N SER A 90 -2.54 15.29 -23.34
CA SER A 90 -3.82 15.88 -23.71
C SER A 90 -4.86 15.52 -22.66
N ASP A 91 -5.75 16.45 -22.34
CA ASP A 91 -6.83 16.22 -21.36
C ASP A 91 -7.63 14.95 -21.73
N THR A 92 -7.80 14.68 -23.03
CA THR A 92 -8.42 13.46 -23.55
C THR A 92 -7.67 12.19 -23.14
N ALA A 93 -6.33 12.19 -23.17
CA ALA A 93 -5.53 11.06 -22.73
C ALA A 93 -5.62 10.85 -21.21
N LEU A 94 -5.81 11.92 -20.43
CA LEU A 94 -6.11 11.82 -19.00
C LEU A 94 -7.46 11.11 -18.79
N LEU A 95 -8.52 11.55 -19.50
CA LEU A 95 -9.84 10.93 -19.41
C LEU A 95 -9.81 9.45 -19.80
N ASP A 96 -9.12 9.11 -20.89
CA ASP A 96 -8.98 7.72 -21.34
C ASP A 96 -8.27 6.88 -20.28
N ARG A 97 -7.19 7.37 -19.70
CA ARG A 97 -6.52 6.71 -18.58
C ARG A 97 -7.43 6.51 -17.36
N ARG A 98 -8.31 7.48 -17.04
CA ARG A 98 -9.29 7.35 -15.96
C ARG A 98 -10.38 6.33 -16.30
N ALA A 99 -10.82 6.29 -17.55
CA ALA A 99 -11.77 5.29 -18.05
C ALA A 99 -11.17 3.87 -17.94
N ASP A 100 -9.91 3.69 -18.32
CA ASP A 100 -9.21 2.41 -18.19
C ASP A 100 -9.03 2.00 -16.72
N THR A 101 -8.72 2.96 -15.85
CA THR A 101 -8.60 2.72 -14.40
C THR A 101 -9.94 2.27 -13.81
N LEU A 102 -11.05 2.90 -14.24
CA LEU A 102 -12.40 2.52 -13.84
C LEU A 102 -12.77 1.13 -14.36
N ALA A 103 -12.50 0.83 -15.63
CA ALA A 103 -12.75 -0.48 -16.22
C ALA A 103 -11.97 -1.59 -15.47
N LEU A 104 -10.72 -1.31 -15.10
CA LEU A 104 -9.91 -2.21 -14.29
C LEU A 104 -10.51 -2.42 -12.88
N ALA A 105 -10.97 -1.34 -12.22
CA ALA A 105 -11.61 -1.43 -10.91
C ALA A 105 -12.90 -2.27 -10.96
N ILE A 106 -13.74 -2.09 -12.00
CA ILE A 106 -14.95 -2.88 -12.23
C ILE A 106 -14.62 -4.36 -12.45
N SER A 107 -13.60 -4.66 -13.25
CA SER A 107 -13.12 -6.03 -13.47
C SER A 107 -12.66 -6.68 -12.16
N ALA A 108 -11.85 -5.96 -11.37
CA ALA A 108 -11.39 -6.42 -10.06
C ALA A 108 -12.56 -6.65 -9.08
N PHE A 109 -13.57 -5.77 -9.08
CA PHE A 109 -14.80 -5.98 -8.31
C PHE A 109 -15.51 -7.26 -8.74
N ASN A 110 -15.70 -7.49 -10.05
CA ASN A 110 -16.37 -8.69 -10.54
C ASN A 110 -15.63 -9.98 -10.15
N MET A 111 -14.30 -9.96 -10.16
CA MET A 111 -13.49 -11.08 -9.65
C MET A 111 -13.73 -11.33 -8.16
N ARG A 112 -13.75 -10.26 -7.35
CA ARG A 112 -14.06 -10.34 -5.91
C ARG A 112 -15.49 -10.82 -5.66
N ALA A 113 -16.45 -10.36 -6.45
CA ALA A 113 -17.84 -10.81 -6.39
C ALA A 113 -17.94 -12.33 -6.67
N GLY A 114 -17.22 -12.84 -7.67
CA GLY A 114 -17.17 -14.30 -7.91
C GLY A 114 -16.55 -15.07 -6.73
N MET A 115 -15.50 -14.53 -6.11
CA MET A 115 -14.95 -15.13 -4.89
C MET A 115 -15.93 -15.07 -3.71
N TYR A 116 -16.67 -13.98 -3.54
CA TYR A 116 -17.71 -13.85 -2.53
C TYR A 116 -18.86 -14.85 -2.77
N ASP A 117 -19.35 -14.97 -4.01
CA ASP A 117 -20.38 -15.94 -4.40
C ASP A 117 -19.94 -17.39 -4.10
N SER A 118 -18.65 -17.70 -4.29
CA SER A 118 -18.05 -19.00 -3.93
C SER A 118 -17.68 -19.14 -2.44
N ARG A 119 -18.04 -18.17 -1.58
CA ARG A 119 -17.71 -18.10 -0.14
C ARG A 119 -16.21 -18.13 0.17
N ARG A 120 -15.38 -17.70 -0.77
CA ARG A 120 -13.91 -17.60 -0.63
C ARG A 120 -13.44 -16.20 -0.18
N MET A 121 -14.37 -15.26 0.03
CA MET A 121 -14.07 -13.89 0.45
C MET A 121 -15.16 -13.37 1.40
N PRO A 122 -14.79 -12.67 2.49
CA PRO A 122 -15.77 -12.03 3.38
C PRO A 122 -16.38 -10.75 2.78
N CYS A 123 -17.51 -10.29 3.34
CA CYS A 123 -18.17 -9.04 2.93
C CYS A 123 -17.25 -7.81 2.94
N SER A 124 -16.29 -7.73 3.87
CA SER A 124 -15.34 -6.60 3.93
C SER A 124 -14.44 -6.52 2.69
N GLY A 125 -14.11 -7.65 2.07
CA GLY A 125 -13.35 -7.70 0.82
C GLY A 125 -14.16 -7.21 -0.37
N LEU A 126 -15.45 -7.54 -0.40
CA LEU A 126 -16.38 -7.07 -1.43
C LEU A 126 -16.67 -5.57 -1.29
N ALA A 127 -16.93 -5.09 -0.07
CA ALA A 127 -17.14 -3.67 0.24
C ALA A 127 -15.93 -2.81 -0.14
N ARG A 128 -14.72 -3.26 0.18
CA ARG A 128 -13.49 -2.59 -0.29
C ARG A 128 -13.39 -2.54 -1.81
N GLY A 129 -13.88 -3.58 -2.49
CA GLY A 129 -13.97 -3.59 -3.94
C GLY A 129 -14.92 -2.53 -4.48
N LEU A 130 -16.06 -2.31 -3.82
CA LEU A 130 -17.01 -1.26 -4.18
C LEU A 130 -16.39 0.13 -4.01
N THR A 131 -15.73 0.40 -2.88
CA THR A 131 -15.04 1.68 -2.65
C THR A 131 -14.03 2.01 -3.76
N GLN A 132 -13.27 1.02 -4.22
CA GLN A 132 -12.32 1.22 -5.34
C GLN A 132 -13.02 1.61 -6.65
N VAL A 133 -14.20 1.05 -6.93
CA VAL A 133 -15.00 1.42 -8.09
C VAL A 133 -15.55 2.83 -7.93
N GLU A 134 -16.06 3.19 -6.75
CA GLU A 134 -16.58 4.52 -6.44
C GLU A 134 -15.48 5.60 -6.56
N ASP A 135 -14.27 5.34 -6.06
CA ASP A 135 -13.12 6.23 -6.18
C ASP A 135 -12.69 6.44 -7.64
N ALA A 136 -12.59 5.34 -8.41
CA ALA A 136 -12.25 5.41 -9.82
C ALA A 136 -13.34 6.12 -10.64
N TRP A 137 -14.60 5.89 -10.27
CA TRP A 137 -15.76 6.54 -10.87
C TRP A 137 -15.74 8.05 -10.64
N LEU A 138 -15.44 8.48 -9.42
CA LEU A 138 -15.28 9.89 -9.08
C LEU A 138 -14.14 10.52 -9.90
N GLY A 139 -12.98 9.85 -9.95
CA GLY A 139 -11.82 10.32 -10.72
C GLY A 139 -12.12 10.47 -12.22
N TYR A 140 -12.89 9.56 -12.79
CA TYR A 140 -13.36 9.65 -14.17
C TYR A 140 -14.37 10.80 -14.38
N ASN A 141 -15.34 10.99 -13.46
CA ASN A 141 -16.31 12.09 -13.58
C ASN A 141 -15.66 13.48 -13.44
N ILE A 142 -14.63 13.61 -12.61
CA ILE A 142 -13.83 14.84 -12.50
C ILE A 142 -13.15 15.12 -13.85
N ALA A 143 -12.38 14.16 -14.38
CA ALA A 143 -11.68 14.33 -15.65
C ALA A 143 -12.64 14.57 -16.84
N ARG A 144 -13.85 14.00 -16.80
CA ARG A 144 -14.84 14.22 -17.86
C ARG A 144 -15.40 15.65 -17.84
N LYS A 145 -15.58 16.25 -16.64
CA LYS A 145 -16.07 17.63 -16.51
C LYS A 145 -15.12 18.62 -17.18
N ASP A 146 -13.81 18.39 -17.09
CA ASP A 146 -12.80 19.25 -17.70
C ASP A 146 -12.84 19.24 -19.24
N LEU A 147 -13.50 18.24 -19.83
CA LEU A 147 -13.54 17.96 -21.28
C LEU A 147 -14.89 18.19 -21.96
N LEU A 148 -15.86 18.79 -21.26
CA LEU A 148 -17.24 18.98 -21.74
C LEU A 148 -17.36 19.80 -23.06
N ALA A 149 -16.26 20.34 -23.57
CA ALA A 149 -16.23 21.18 -24.77
C ALA A 149 -16.27 20.41 -26.12
N GLY A 150 -16.21 19.07 -26.14
CA GLY A 150 -16.18 18.30 -27.40
C GLY A 150 -17.04 17.03 -27.40
N THR A 151 -18.08 17.01 -28.23
CA THR A 151 -18.93 15.82 -28.47
C THR A 151 -18.28 14.87 -29.47
N ASP A 152 -17.80 13.72 -28.97
CA ASP A 152 -17.29 12.61 -29.79
C ASP A 152 -18.20 11.39 -29.59
N ARG A 153 -18.78 10.86 -30.67
CA ARG A 153 -19.69 9.69 -30.61
C ARG A 153 -19.02 8.45 -30.02
N ALA A 154 -17.74 8.24 -30.30
CA ALA A 154 -17.01 7.08 -29.77
C ALA A 154 -16.88 7.20 -28.25
N ARG A 155 -16.61 8.41 -27.75
CA ARG A 155 -16.58 8.74 -26.32
C ARG A 155 -17.95 8.55 -25.67
N ASP A 156 -19.02 9.07 -26.27
CA ASP A 156 -20.38 8.90 -25.74
C ASP A 156 -20.79 7.42 -25.62
N ALA A 157 -20.45 6.60 -26.61
CA ALA A 157 -20.73 5.17 -26.58
C ALA A 157 -19.98 4.46 -25.45
N ARG A 158 -18.70 4.80 -25.26
CA ARG A 158 -17.88 4.28 -24.15
C ARG A 158 -18.43 4.72 -22.80
N ASP A 159 -18.77 6.00 -22.67
CA ASP A 159 -19.29 6.58 -21.44
C ASP A 159 -20.58 5.89 -21.03
N LYS A 160 -21.53 5.69 -21.96
CA LYS A 160 -22.77 4.93 -21.72
C LYS A 160 -22.50 3.51 -21.22
N ARG A 161 -21.50 2.84 -21.78
CA ARG A 161 -21.09 1.51 -21.33
C ARG A 161 -20.56 1.54 -19.89
N LEU A 162 -19.67 2.48 -19.57
CA LEU A 162 -19.13 2.63 -18.21
C LEU A 162 -20.22 2.90 -17.19
N TYR A 163 -21.20 3.75 -17.52
CA TYR A 163 -22.38 3.98 -16.68
C TYR A 163 -23.18 2.70 -16.43
N ALA A 164 -23.41 1.90 -17.48
CA ALA A 164 -24.12 0.62 -17.35
C ALA A 164 -23.33 -0.37 -16.49
N ASP A 165 -22.01 -0.43 -16.66
CA ASP A 165 -21.13 -1.33 -15.92
C ASP A 165 -21.08 -0.96 -14.42
N VAL A 166 -20.98 0.33 -14.08
CA VAL A 166 -21.05 0.81 -12.68
C VAL A 166 -22.40 0.48 -12.05
N ARG A 167 -23.50 0.70 -12.77
CA ARG A 167 -24.83 0.28 -12.29
C ARG A 167 -24.91 -1.23 -12.07
N GLY A 168 -24.28 -2.03 -12.93
CA GLY A 168 -24.18 -3.48 -12.75
C GLY A 168 -23.40 -3.88 -11.49
N VAL A 169 -22.34 -3.14 -11.16
CA VAL A 169 -21.59 -3.31 -9.90
C VAL A 169 -22.47 -3.00 -8.69
N GLU A 170 -23.19 -1.88 -8.71
CA GLU A 170 -24.09 -1.48 -7.61
C GLU A 170 -25.15 -2.55 -7.37
N VAL A 171 -25.86 -2.99 -8.41
CA VAL A 171 -26.90 -4.03 -8.30
C VAL A 171 -26.32 -5.35 -7.75
N LYS A 172 -25.11 -5.74 -8.16
CA LYS A 172 -24.45 -6.93 -7.61
C LYS A 172 -24.11 -6.77 -6.13
N PHE A 173 -23.63 -5.60 -5.73
CA PHE A 173 -23.32 -5.32 -4.33
C PHE A 173 -24.59 -5.34 -3.47
N GLU A 174 -25.68 -4.71 -3.93
CA GLU A 174 -26.98 -4.76 -3.28
C GLU A 174 -27.47 -6.21 -3.09
N ARG A 175 -27.30 -7.05 -4.12
CA ARG A 175 -27.65 -8.48 -4.02
C ARG A 175 -26.85 -9.23 -2.96
N ALA A 176 -25.60 -8.82 -2.71
CA ALA A 176 -24.75 -9.45 -1.72
C ALA A 176 -25.20 -9.16 -0.28
N SER A 177 -26.12 -8.22 -0.05
CA SER A 177 -26.65 -7.86 1.29
C SER A 177 -25.56 -7.49 2.32
N CYS A 178 -24.37 -7.10 1.86
CA CYS A 178 -23.30 -6.63 2.74
C CYS A 178 -23.59 -5.19 3.20
N ALA A 179 -23.09 -4.82 4.39
CA ALA A 179 -23.13 -3.43 4.83
C ALA A 179 -22.35 -2.54 3.84
N ARG A 180 -22.96 -1.42 3.44
CA ARG A 180 -22.32 -0.45 2.55
C ARG A 180 -21.14 0.22 3.31
N PRO A 181 -19.97 0.39 2.65
CA PRO A 181 -18.86 1.12 3.23
C PRO A 181 -19.17 2.59 3.51
#